data_AF-A0A438HKI0-F1
#
_entry.id   AF-A0A438HKI0-F1
#
_cell.length_a   1.000
_cell.length_b   1.000
_cell.length_c   1.000
_cell.angle_alpha   90.00
_cell.angle_beta   90.00
_cell.angle_gamma   90.00
#
_symmetry.space_group_name_H-M   'P 1'
#
loop_
_entity.id
_entity.type
_entity.pdbx_description
1 polymer ?
#
loop_
_entity_poly.entity_id
_entity_poly.type
_entity_poly.pdbx_seq_one_letter_code
_entity_poly.pdbx_strand_id
1 'polypeptide(L)'
;MTIYSSNNAGYSSNNPDDSEKAKKGSYFGLPSLDVSVAFPQATPASIFPPCASDYYQFDDLLTPEEQALRMKVRKCVEKEIAPIMTEYWEKAEFPFHVVPKLAALRIAGGTIKGYGCPGLSVTASAITTAEVSRVDASCSTFILVHSSLAMLTIGEALTEPDYGSDASSLKTTATRWKEVGYLKAKSVG
;
A
#
# COMPACT_ATOMS: atom_id res chain seq x y z
N MET A 1 21.99 22.59 65.44
CA MET A 1 21.53 24.00 65.60
C MET A 1 21.41 24.55 64.17
N THR A 2 20.26 24.75 63.53
CA THR A 2 18.85 24.82 63.96
C THR A 2 17.94 24.51 62.76
N ILE A 3 17.00 23.59 63.00
CA ILE A 3 15.62 23.41 62.53
C ILE A 3 15.03 24.49 61.58
N TYR A 4 14.42 24.07 60.46
CA TYR A 4 13.05 24.43 60.08
C TYR A 4 12.40 23.34 59.20
N SER A 5 11.30 22.80 59.72
CA SER A 5 10.35 21.92 59.05
C SER A 5 9.35 22.77 58.27
N SER A 6 9.03 22.36 57.04
CA SER A 6 7.87 22.85 56.30
C SER A 6 7.15 21.65 55.69
N ASN A 7 6.04 21.26 56.32
CA ASN A 7 4.97 20.50 55.67
C ASN A 7 4.63 21.15 54.33
N ASN A 8 4.48 20.35 53.28
CA ASN A 8 3.55 20.74 52.23
C ASN A 8 2.61 19.57 51.92
N ALA A 9 1.33 19.92 52.06
CA ALA A 9 0.18 19.05 52.06
C ALA A 9 0.00 18.36 50.71
N GLY A 10 -0.71 17.23 50.74
CA GLY A 10 -1.17 16.54 49.56
C GLY A 10 -1.88 17.48 48.60
N TYR A 11 -1.26 17.70 47.44
CA TYR A 11 -1.97 18.16 46.27
C TYR A 11 -2.65 16.95 45.64
N SER A 12 -3.89 16.69 46.06
CA SER A 12 -4.84 15.98 45.20
C SER A 12 -5.08 16.88 44.01
N SER A 13 -4.37 16.64 42.91
CA SER A 13 -4.72 17.26 41.63
C SER A 13 -6.08 16.69 41.23
N ASN A 14 -7.16 17.37 41.62
CA ASN A 14 -8.48 17.12 41.06
C ASN A 14 -8.44 17.59 39.61
N ASN A 15 -7.88 16.75 38.74
CA ASN A 15 -7.97 16.93 37.32
C ASN A 15 -9.44 16.73 36.95
N PRO A 16 -10.10 17.68 36.26
CA PRO A 16 -11.50 17.52 35.84
C PRO A 16 -11.71 16.26 34.96
N ASP A 17 -10.62 15.74 34.39
CA ASP A 17 -10.55 14.51 33.61
C ASP A 17 -10.76 13.21 34.42
N ASP A 18 -10.53 13.22 35.75
CA ASP A 18 -10.77 12.03 36.58
C ASP A 18 -12.26 11.83 36.91
N SER A 19 -13.11 12.85 36.68
CA SER A 19 -14.56 12.75 36.86
C SER A 19 -15.29 12.12 35.66
N GLU A 20 -14.68 12.08 34.47
CA GLU A 20 -15.26 11.43 33.28
C GLU A 20 -15.04 9.91 33.24
N LYS A 21 -14.01 9.40 33.93
CA LYS A 21 -13.76 7.95 34.04
C LYS A 21 -14.92 7.20 34.71
N ALA A 22 -15.75 7.89 35.50
CA ALA A 22 -16.83 7.29 36.28
C ALA A 22 -18.12 6.95 35.49
N LYS A 23 -18.17 7.19 34.17
CA LYS A 23 -19.35 6.88 33.33
C LYS A 23 -19.05 6.03 32.09
N LYS A 24 -17.92 5.32 32.04
CA LYS A 24 -17.68 4.32 31.00
C LYS A 24 -18.43 3.04 31.39
N GLY A 25 -19.36 2.60 30.54
CA GLY A 25 -20.08 1.34 30.73
C GLY A 25 -19.10 0.18 30.88
N SER A 26 -19.48 -0.87 31.60
CA SER A 26 -18.61 -2.04 31.89
C SER A 26 -18.07 -2.75 30.64
N TYR A 27 -18.70 -2.51 29.49
CA TYR A 27 -18.33 -3.04 28.18
C TYR A 27 -17.26 -2.20 27.46
N PHE A 28 -16.96 -0.98 27.93
CA PHE A 28 -15.95 -0.13 27.33
C PHE A 28 -14.55 -0.71 27.57
N GLY A 29 -13.86 -1.09 26.50
CA GLY A 29 -12.54 -1.74 26.54
C GLY A 29 -12.53 -3.24 26.24
N LEU A 30 -13.71 -3.85 26.03
CA LEU A 30 -13.80 -5.21 25.50
C LEU A 30 -13.37 -5.25 24.02
N PRO A 31 -12.88 -6.39 23.50
CA PRO A 31 -12.58 -6.55 22.09
C PRO A 31 -13.83 -6.38 21.22
N SER A 32 -13.62 -6.08 19.93
CA SER A 32 -14.70 -6.05 18.96
C SER A 32 -15.40 -7.41 18.87
N LEU A 33 -16.71 -7.38 18.60
CA LEU A 33 -17.48 -8.60 18.37
C LEU A 33 -17.05 -9.22 17.05
N ASP A 34 -16.96 -10.56 17.01
CA ASP A 34 -16.70 -11.28 15.78
C ASP A 34 -17.80 -10.99 14.74
N VAL A 35 -17.40 -10.77 13.48
CA VAL A 35 -18.32 -10.35 12.42
C VAL A 35 -19.42 -11.38 12.15
N SER A 36 -19.13 -12.68 12.31
CA SER A 36 -20.13 -13.74 12.12
C SER A 36 -21.24 -13.70 13.18
N VAL A 37 -20.94 -13.16 14.36
CA VAL A 37 -21.91 -12.96 15.44
C VAL A 37 -22.62 -11.61 15.28
N ALA A 38 -21.87 -10.56 14.93
CA ALA A 38 -22.39 -9.21 14.78
C ALA A 38 -23.33 -9.05 13.57
N PHE A 39 -23.03 -9.73 12.46
CA PHE A 39 -23.75 -9.61 11.20
C PHE A 39 -23.78 -10.95 10.43
N PRO A 40 -24.50 -11.97 10.95
CA PRO A 40 -24.47 -13.35 10.42
C PRO A 40 -24.98 -13.49 8.98
N GLN A 41 -25.72 -12.51 8.47
CA GLN A 41 -26.36 -12.56 7.16
C GLN A 41 -25.44 -12.18 5.99
N ALA A 42 -24.27 -11.60 6.23
CA ALA A 42 -23.32 -11.26 5.17
C ALA A 42 -21.95 -11.88 5.37
N THR A 43 -21.27 -12.08 4.26
CA THR A 43 -19.90 -12.58 4.21
C THR A 43 -18.93 -11.39 4.17
N PRO A 44 -17.95 -11.30 5.08
CA PRO A 44 -16.95 -10.24 5.06
C PRO A 44 -16.01 -10.41 3.86
N ALA A 45 -15.35 -9.33 3.45
CA ALA A 45 -14.41 -9.34 2.33
C ALA A 45 -13.16 -10.20 2.56
N SER A 46 -12.90 -10.67 3.80
CA SER A 46 -11.88 -11.69 4.07
C SER A 46 -12.15 -13.01 3.34
N ILE A 47 -13.41 -13.28 3.00
CA ILE A 47 -13.81 -14.27 2.00
C ILE A 47 -14.27 -13.46 0.78
N PHE A 48 -13.34 -13.19 -0.13
CA PHE A 48 -13.57 -12.24 -1.21
C PHE A 48 -14.69 -12.71 -2.16
N PRO A 49 -15.61 -11.81 -2.60
CA PRO A 49 -16.73 -12.20 -3.44
C PRO A 49 -16.28 -12.70 -4.82
N PRO A 50 -17.06 -13.62 -5.44
CA PRO A 50 -16.81 -14.04 -6.81
C PRO A 50 -16.93 -12.85 -7.78
N CYS A 51 -16.20 -12.92 -8.89
CA CYS A 51 -16.24 -11.87 -9.91
C CYS A 51 -17.53 -11.97 -10.74
N ALA A 52 -18.60 -11.34 -10.27
CA ALA A 52 -19.86 -11.17 -11.01
C ALA A 52 -19.90 -9.90 -11.87
N SER A 53 -18.88 -9.05 -11.78
CA SER A 53 -18.80 -7.77 -12.51
C SER A 53 -18.46 -7.95 -13.99
N ASP A 54 -17.90 -9.09 -14.38
CA ASP A 54 -17.50 -9.39 -15.76
C ASP A 54 -18.71 -9.83 -16.61
N TYR A 55 -19.63 -8.90 -16.83
CA TYR A 55 -20.92 -9.17 -17.45
C TYR A 55 -20.84 -9.35 -18.97
N TYR A 56 -19.85 -8.71 -19.62
CA TYR A 56 -19.63 -8.75 -21.06
C TYR A 56 -18.52 -9.73 -21.47
N GLN A 57 -18.13 -10.65 -20.58
CA GLN A 57 -17.17 -11.71 -20.89
C GLN A 57 -15.83 -11.16 -21.42
N PHE A 58 -15.19 -10.27 -20.66
CA PHE A 58 -13.94 -9.63 -21.05
C PHE A 58 -12.80 -10.62 -21.33
N ASP A 59 -12.89 -11.86 -20.85
CA ASP A 59 -11.94 -12.90 -21.23
C ASP A 59 -11.87 -13.12 -22.74
N ASP A 60 -12.96 -12.92 -23.49
CA ASP A 60 -12.98 -13.04 -24.96
C ASP A 60 -12.11 -12.00 -25.67
N LEU A 61 -11.78 -10.90 -24.98
CA LEU A 61 -10.90 -9.84 -25.45
C LEU A 61 -9.43 -10.04 -25.05
N LEU A 62 -9.15 -11.07 -24.26
CA LEU A 62 -7.83 -11.37 -23.73
C LEU A 62 -7.23 -12.59 -24.43
N THR A 63 -5.91 -12.55 -24.64
CA THR A 63 -5.16 -13.73 -25.06
C THR A 63 -5.17 -14.80 -23.96
N PRO A 64 -4.93 -16.08 -24.30
CA PRO A 64 -4.85 -17.15 -23.30
C PRO A 64 -3.81 -16.90 -22.20
N GLU A 65 -2.70 -16.24 -22.54
CA GLU A 65 -1.64 -15.87 -21.59
C GLU A 65 -2.12 -14.78 -20.62
N GLU A 66 -2.84 -13.78 -21.11
CA GLU A 66 -3.44 -12.71 -20.29
C GLU A 66 -4.52 -13.25 -19.36
N GLN A 67 -5.38 -14.16 -19.84
CA GLN A 67 -6.39 -14.84 -19.01
C GLN A 67 -5.73 -15.66 -17.89
N ALA A 68 -4.69 -16.44 -18.23
CA ALA A 68 -3.95 -17.24 -17.26
C ALA A 68 -3.29 -16.36 -16.19
N LEU A 69 -2.69 -15.23 -16.60
CA LEU A 69 -2.08 -14.28 -15.69
C LEU A 69 -3.12 -13.59 -14.79
N ARG A 70 -4.24 -13.12 -15.37
CA ARG A 70 -5.39 -12.55 -14.64
C ARG A 70 -5.83 -13.49 -13.52
N MET A 71 -6.06 -14.77 -13.85
CA MET A 71 -6.50 -15.78 -12.89
C MET A 71 -5.43 -16.10 -11.84
N LYS A 72 -4.15 -16.11 -12.20
CA LYS A 72 -3.04 -16.30 -11.26
C LYS A 72 -2.98 -15.15 -10.23
N VAL A 73 -3.07 -13.91 -10.70
CA VAL A 73 -3.08 -12.72 -9.83
C VAL A 73 -4.30 -12.75 -8.91
N ARG A 74 -5.50 -12.93 -9.47
CA ARG A 74 -6.77 -13.00 -8.72
C ARG A 74 -6.68 -13.97 -7.55
N LYS A 75 -6.31 -15.22 -7.83
CA LYS A 75 -6.18 -16.26 -6.79
C LYS A 75 -5.19 -15.88 -5.70
N CYS A 76 -4.08 -15.23 -6.06
CA CYS A 76 -3.08 -14.81 -5.09
C CYS A 76 -3.60 -13.68 -4.20
N VAL A 77 -4.22 -12.65 -4.77
CA VAL A 77 -4.67 -11.48 -3.98
C VAL A 77 -5.89 -11.81 -3.11
N GLU A 78 -6.83 -12.61 -3.60
CA GLU A 78 -7.96 -13.09 -2.80
C GLU A 78 -7.50 -13.98 -1.64
N LYS A 79 -6.45 -14.77 -1.83
CA LYS A 79 -5.94 -15.67 -0.79
C LYS A 79 -5.02 -14.98 0.21
N GLU A 80 -4.09 -14.17 -0.26
CA GLU A 80 -2.98 -13.66 0.56
C GLU A 80 -3.22 -12.23 1.07
N ILE A 81 -4.12 -11.45 0.44
CA ILE A 81 -4.38 -10.04 0.80
C ILE A 81 -5.76 -9.86 1.42
N ALA A 82 -6.81 -10.40 0.81
CA ALA A 82 -8.18 -10.19 1.28
C ALA A 82 -8.39 -10.52 2.78
N PRO A 83 -7.79 -11.58 3.35
CA PRO A 83 -7.98 -11.91 4.77
C PRO A 83 -7.35 -10.90 5.74
N ILE A 84 -6.34 -10.14 5.32
CA ILE A 84 -5.54 -9.27 6.20
C ILE A 84 -5.74 -7.77 5.94
N MET A 85 -6.29 -7.40 4.78
CA MET A 85 -6.33 -6.00 4.33
C MET A 85 -7.06 -5.07 5.30
N THR A 86 -8.13 -5.53 5.94
CA THR A 86 -8.93 -4.70 6.87
C THR A 86 -8.10 -4.25 8.07
N GLU A 87 -7.29 -5.15 8.65
CA GLU A 87 -6.45 -4.82 9.81
C GLU A 87 -5.35 -3.82 9.44
N TYR A 88 -4.66 -4.05 8.33
CA TYR A 88 -3.57 -3.18 7.87
C TYR A 88 -4.07 -1.82 7.42
N TRP A 89 -5.21 -1.77 6.74
CA TRP A 89 -5.82 -0.52 6.29
C TRP A 89 -6.24 0.34 7.49
N GLU A 90 -6.90 -0.25 8.49
CA GLU A 90 -7.31 0.46 9.71
C GLU A 90 -6.12 1.04 10.49
N LYS A 91 -5.01 0.29 10.56
CA LYS A 91 -3.80 0.74 11.26
C LYS A 91 -2.92 1.68 10.44
N ALA A 92 -3.24 1.90 9.17
CA ALA A 92 -2.36 2.58 8.21
C ALA A 92 -0.94 1.97 8.14
N GLU A 93 -0.86 0.63 8.23
CA GLU A 93 0.38 -0.14 8.16
C GLU A 93 0.51 -0.84 6.80
N PHE A 94 1.75 -1.16 6.38
CA PHE A 94 1.98 -1.90 5.13
C PHE A 94 2.31 -3.38 5.40
N PRO A 95 1.63 -4.34 4.72
CA PRO A 95 1.86 -5.77 4.92
C PRO A 95 3.11 -6.25 4.16
N PHE A 96 4.32 -5.95 4.67
CA PHE A 96 5.58 -6.30 4.00
C PHE A 96 5.74 -7.80 3.68
N HIS A 97 5.12 -8.68 4.46
CA HIS A 97 5.16 -10.12 4.23
C HIS A 97 4.44 -10.57 2.94
N VAL A 98 3.59 -9.72 2.35
CA VAL A 98 2.92 -9.96 1.06
C VAL A 98 3.84 -9.68 -0.13
N VAL A 99 4.87 -8.83 0.03
CA VAL A 99 5.76 -8.42 -1.07
C VAL A 99 6.40 -9.62 -1.80
N PRO A 100 6.95 -10.65 -1.12
CA PRO A 100 7.49 -11.83 -1.81
C PRO A 100 6.42 -12.62 -2.60
N LYS A 101 5.17 -12.62 -2.14
CA LYS A 101 4.04 -13.29 -2.83
C LYS A 101 3.72 -12.56 -4.14
N LEU A 102 3.65 -11.24 -4.10
CA LEU A 102 3.47 -10.39 -5.28
C LEU A 102 4.65 -10.50 -6.25
N ALA A 103 5.88 -10.58 -5.74
CA ALA A 103 7.06 -10.77 -6.57
C ALA A 103 7.03 -12.12 -7.33
N ALA A 104 6.57 -13.20 -6.68
CA ALA A 104 6.43 -14.52 -7.30
C ALA A 104 5.40 -14.56 -8.45
N LEU A 105 4.49 -13.57 -8.54
CA LEU A 105 3.58 -13.43 -9.67
C LEU A 105 4.33 -13.03 -10.96
N ARG A 106 5.52 -12.42 -10.84
CA ARG A 106 6.31 -11.85 -11.95
C ARG A 106 5.55 -10.75 -12.72
N ILE A 107 4.93 -9.83 -11.98
CA ILE A 107 4.21 -8.67 -12.54
C ILE A 107 4.94 -7.34 -12.37
N ALA A 108 5.92 -7.29 -11.44
CA ALA A 108 6.80 -6.13 -11.30
C ALA A 108 7.73 -6.03 -12.52
N GLY A 109 7.92 -4.81 -13.01
CA GLY A 109 8.57 -4.52 -14.29
C GLY A 109 7.60 -4.49 -15.48
N GLY A 110 6.34 -4.89 -15.30
CA GLY A 110 5.26 -4.70 -16.27
C GLY A 110 5.67 -4.99 -17.72
N THR A 111 5.65 -3.95 -18.54
CA THR A 111 5.92 -4.01 -19.99
C THR A 111 7.40 -3.91 -20.36
N ILE A 112 8.30 -3.70 -19.39
CA ILE A 112 9.74 -3.54 -19.64
C ILE A 112 10.32 -4.84 -20.17
N LYS A 113 10.99 -4.77 -21.32
CA LYS A 113 11.64 -5.91 -21.96
C LYS A 113 13.11 -5.99 -21.54
N GLY A 114 13.60 -7.20 -21.26
CA GLY A 114 14.98 -7.42 -20.80
C GLY A 114 15.16 -7.18 -19.31
N TYR A 115 16.41 -7.03 -18.85
CA TYR A 115 16.77 -6.71 -17.46
C TYR A 115 16.22 -7.67 -16.37
N GLY A 116 15.79 -8.88 -16.77
CA GLY A 116 15.11 -9.82 -15.87
C GLY A 116 13.62 -9.51 -15.62
N CYS A 117 13.08 -8.46 -16.24
CA CYS A 117 11.66 -8.08 -16.21
C CYS A 117 10.79 -9.04 -17.04
N PRO A 118 9.47 -9.09 -16.78
CA PRO A 118 8.57 -10.04 -17.44
C PRO A 118 8.23 -9.68 -18.89
N GLY A 119 8.39 -8.42 -19.33
CA GLY A 119 8.10 -8.02 -20.72
C GLY A 119 6.65 -8.27 -21.13
N LEU A 120 5.70 -8.02 -20.23
CA LEU A 120 4.28 -8.26 -20.45
C LEU A 120 3.74 -7.38 -21.60
N SER A 121 2.64 -7.82 -22.22
CA SER A 121 1.83 -6.92 -23.04
C SER A 121 1.27 -5.79 -22.17
N VAL A 122 0.95 -4.65 -22.80
CA VAL A 122 0.30 -3.53 -22.10
C VAL A 122 -1.02 -3.97 -21.46
N THR A 123 -1.80 -4.78 -22.19
CA THR A 123 -3.07 -5.36 -21.71
C THR A 123 -2.87 -6.29 -20.52
N ALA A 124 -1.86 -7.17 -20.56
CA ALA A 124 -1.49 -8.02 -19.43
C ALA A 124 -1.13 -7.18 -18.19
N SER A 125 -0.33 -6.12 -18.35
CA SER A 125 0.02 -5.22 -17.24
C SER A 125 -1.21 -4.46 -16.70
N ALA A 126 -2.13 -4.07 -17.57
CA ALA A 126 -3.37 -3.39 -17.19
C ALA A 126 -4.31 -4.32 -16.41
N ILE A 127 -4.55 -5.54 -16.91
CA ILE A 127 -5.43 -6.48 -16.24
C ILE A 127 -4.85 -6.96 -14.90
N THR A 128 -3.52 -7.09 -14.78
CA THR A 128 -2.89 -7.40 -13.49
C THR A 128 -3.10 -6.30 -12.48
N THR A 129 -3.00 -5.03 -12.91
CA THR A 129 -3.25 -3.87 -12.04
C THR A 129 -4.71 -3.86 -11.59
N ALA A 130 -5.65 -4.12 -12.50
CA ALA A 130 -7.07 -4.19 -12.18
C ALA A 130 -7.39 -5.30 -11.17
N GLU A 131 -6.80 -6.49 -11.31
CA GLU A 131 -7.05 -7.61 -10.38
C GLU A 131 -6.50 -7.33 -8.98
N VAL A 132 -5.35 -6.69 -8.85
CA VAL A 132 -4.82 -6.28 -7.53
C VAL A 132 -5.70 -5.20 -6.93
N SER A 133 -6.03 -4.15 -7.70
CA SER A 133 -6.90 -3.04 -7.26
C SER A 133 -8.29 -3.50 -6.83
N ARG A 134 -8.81 -4.58 -7.44
CA ARG A 134 -10.11 -5.14 -7.10
C ARG A 134 -10.16 -5.59 -5.63
N VAL A 135 -9.04 -6.09 -5.09
CA VAL A 135 -8.95 -6.55 -3.70
C VAL A 135 -8.46 -5.45 -2.79
N ASP A 136 -7.33 -4.82 -3.10
CA ASP A 136 -6.76 -3.74 -2.29
C ASP A 136 -6.04 -2.70 -3.16
N ALA A 137 -6.53 -1.46 -3.12
CA ALA A 137 -5.98 -0.35 -3.89
C ALA A 137 -4.59 0.10 -3.38
N SER A 138 -4.29 -0.12 -2.09
CA SER A 138 -2.98 0.23 -1.51
C SER A 138 -1.86 -0.64 -2.08
N CYS A 139 -2.06 -1.95 -2.10
CA CYS A 139 -1.14 -2.91 -2.72
C CYS A 139 -0.99 -2.65 -4.23
N SER A 140 -2.09 -2.32 -4.92
CA SER A 140 -2.03 -1.97 -6.34
C SER A 140 -1.18 -0.71 -6.58
N THR A 141 -1.40 0.33 -5.78
CA THR A 141 -0.61 1.58 -5.86
C THR A 141 0.86 1.32 -5.58
N PHE A 142 1.18 0.49 -4.59
CA PHE A 142 2.55 0.08 -4.31
C PHE A 142 3.23 -0.55 -5.55
N ILE A 143 2.58 -1.52 -6.20
CA ILE A 143 3.12 -2.17 -7.41
C ILE A 143 3.22 -1.17 -8.56
N LEU A 144 2.21 -0.32 -8.74
CA LEU A 144 2.14 0.66 -9.83
C LEU A 144 3.25 1.70 -9.73
N VAL A 145 3.50 2.25 -8.54
CA VAL A 145 4.60 3.19 -8.30
C VAL A 145 5.95 2.48 -8.49
N HIS A 146 6.10 1.29 -7.94
CA HIS A 146 7.35 0.52 -8.06
C HIS A 146 7.67 0.17 -9.52
N SER A 147 6.69 -0.36 -10.25
CA SER A 147 6.87 -0.90 -11.60
C SER A 147 6.71 0.17 -12.69
N SER A 148 5.60 0.90 -12.68
CA SER A 148 5.20 1.78 -13.78
C SER A 148 5.69 3.22 -13.63
N LEU A 149 6.25 3.59 -12.46
CA LEU A 149 6.98 4.85 -12.30
C LEU A 149 8.47 4.58 -12.13
N ALA A 150 8.91 3.98 -11.01
CA ALA A 150 10.33 3.88 -10.71
C ALA A 150 11.09 3.01 -11.73
N MET A 151 10.68 1.75 -11.92
CA MET A 151 11.35 0.87 -12.88
C MET A 151 11.20 1.34 -14.33
N LEU A 152 10.01 1.84 -14.71
CA LEU A 152 9.80 2.35 -16.08
C LEU A 152 10.66 3.58 -16.38
N THR A 153 10.74 4.55 -15.46
CA THR A 153 11.64 5.70 -15.62
C THR A 153 13.09 5.27 -15.74
N ILE A 154 13.55 4.29 -14.96
CA ILE A 154 14.91 3.74 -15.09
C ILE A 154 15.08 3.03 -16.45
N GLY A 155 14.11 2.22 -16.85
CA GLY A 155 14.17 1.41 -18.06
C GLY A 155 14.10 2.21 -19.36
N GLU A 156 13.52 3.42 -19.33
CA GLU A 156 13.36 4.30 -20.50
C GLU A 156 14.34 5.50 -20.45
N ALA A 157 14.43 6.21 -19.32
CA ALA A 157 15.16 7.48 -19.21
C ALA A 157 16.65 7.33 -18.85
N LEU A 158 17.12 6.13 -18.44
CA LEU A 158 18.56 5.87 -18.23
C LEU A 158 19.18 5.05 -19.37
N THR A 159 18.38 4.57 -20.32
CA THR A 159 18.84 3.88 -21.53
C THR A 159 19.21 4.83 -22.67
N GLU A 160 18.72 6.07 -22.66
CA GLU A 160 19.15 7.11 -23.59
C GLU A 160 19.79 8.28 -22.82
N PRO A 161 21.00 8.75 -23.22
CA PRO A 161 21.70 9.83 -22.51
C PRO A 161 20.99 11.20 -22.49
N ASP A 162 19.99 11.43 -23.35
CA ASP A 162 19.64 12.80 -23.79
C ASP A 162 18.16 13.20 -23.67
N TYR A 163 17.24 12.35 -23.18
CA TYR A 163 15.80 12.72 -23.11
C TYR A 163 15.13 12.38 -21.77
N GLY A 164 14.73 13.43 -21.04
CA GLY A 164 13.71 13.38 -19.98
C GLY A 164 12.58 14.37 -20.29
N SER A 165 11.34 14.01 -19.99
CA SER A 165 10.14 14.81 -20.26
C SER A 165 10.10 16.11 -19.45
N ASP A 166 9.73 17.23 -20.09
CA ASP A 166 9.67 18.56 -19.49
C ASP A 166 8.72 18.63 -18.28
N ALA A 167 9.31 18.77 -17.10
CA ALA A 167 8.64 19.06 -15.84
C ALA A 167 8.81 20.54 -15.47
N SER A 168 8.50 21.43 -16.40
CA SER A 168 8.89 22.87 -16.47
C SER A 168 8.54 23.76 -15.27
N SER A 169 7.84 23.24 -14.26
CA SER A 169 7.56 23.95 -13.01
C SER A 169 8.28 23.37 -11.78
N LEU A 170 9.09 22.32 -11.94
CA LEU A 170 9.90 21.78 -10.86
C LEU A 170 11.00 22.78 -10.46
N LYS A 171 11.04 23.08 -9.16
CA LYS A 171 12.04 23.98 -8.56
C LYS A 171 13.30 23.24 -8.08
N THR A 172 13.30 21.91 -8.14
CA THR A 172 14.45 21.07 -7.77
C THR A 172 15.55 21.26 -8.82
N THR A 173 16.68 21.88 -8.43
CA THR A 173 17.81 22.13 -9.33
C THR A 173 18.92 21.09 -9.13
N ALA A 174 19.58 20.70 -10.23
CA ALA A 174 20.75 19.83 -10.22
C ALA A 174 21.92 20.52 -10.93
N THR A 175 22.89 21.05 -10.17
CA THR A 175 24.03 21.78 -10.74
C THR A 175 25.25 20.87 -10.89
N ARG A 176 25.71 20.64 -12.12
CA ARG A 176 26.90 19.82 -12.40
C ARG A 176 28.14 20.38 -11.69
N TRP A 177 28.81 19.56 -10.85
CA TRP A 177 30.11 19.90 -10.25
C TRP A 177 31.25 19.32 -11.09
N LYS A 178 32.34 20.08 -11.27
CA LYS A 178 33.31 19.89 -12.36
C LYS A 178 34.23 18.67 -12.24
N GLU A 179 34.23 17.90 -11.15
CA GLU A 179 35.29 16.87 -10.96
C GLU A 179 34.84 15.44 -10.67
N VAL A 180 33.77 15.13 -9.95
CA VAL A 180 33.26 13.74 -9.85
C VAL A 180 31.79 13.72 -9.44
N GLY A 181 31.00 12.80 -10.00
CA GLY A 181 29.54 12.81 -10.00
C GLY A 181 28.83 12.76 -8.64
N TYR A 182 27.68 13.44 -8.65
CA TYR A 182 26.56 13.51 -7.69
C TYR A 182 26.61 14.55 -6.54
N LEU A 183 25.41 15.10 -6.29
CA LEU A 183 25.09 16.37 -5.63
C LEU A 183 24.76 16.23 -4.14
N LYS A 184 25.00 17.31 -3.37
CA LYS A 184 24.38 17.54 -2.06
C LYS A 184 22.99 18.16 -2.25
N ALA A 185 21.92 17.42 -1.95
CA ALA A 185 20.58 17.98 -1.96
C ALA A 185 20.46 19.07 -0.88
N LYS A 186 20.01 20.27 -1.26
CA LYS A 186 19.56 21.30 -0.30
C LYS A 186 18.03 21.30 -0.29
N SER A 187 17.44 20.91 0.83
CA SER A 187 16.02 21.17 1.12
C SER A 187 15.85 22.68 1.30
N VAL A 188 14.93 23.28 0.56
CA VAL A 188 14.47 24.65 0.82
C VAL A 188 13.37 24.52 1.88
N GLY A 189 13.62 25.06 3.07
CA GLY A 189 12.63 25.16 4.15
C GLY A 189 11.66 26.31 3.93
#